data_AF-A0A2J2HGK3-F1
#
_entry.id   AF-A0A2J2HGK3-F1
#
_cell.length_a   1.000
_cell.length_b   1.000
_cell.length_c   1.000
_cell.angle_alpha   90.00
_cell.angle_beta   90.00
_cell.angle_gamma   90.00
#
_symmetry.space_group_name_H-M   'P 1'
#
loop_
_entity.id
_entity.type
_entity.pdbx_description
1 polymer ?
#
loop_
_entity_poly.entity_id
_entity_poly.type
_entity_poly.pdbx_seq_one_letter_code
_entity_poly.pdbx_strand_id
1 'polypeptide(L)'
;MVQITIIRLVGYREWTESLGPDREHVIQGVQARMHSRLVELFSRVDAWAHPFRYDYLLAITNGISANELSSIVRELGKDLPVPLSSGTYAHEKPGIAEREAFKLALRARPWENLVGNTNNDIVGIAHIDLINSTANTEETSSYLLYEHVWSVINQVRLYLAPYGAVTLYLGGDNIVSIIQPVIDEEELRPIARLLNARIGVGIAKKGRTAMKLATEALDELRIRNKQHGALIISEDGL
;
A
#
# COMPACT_ATOMS: atom_id res chain seq x y z
N MET A 1 4.72 15.74 -3.68
CA MET A 1 3.48 15.26 -3.03
C MET A 1 3.13 13.87 -3.52
N VAL A 2 2.63 13.00 -2.64
CA VAL A 2 2.10 11.69 -3.04
C VAL A 2 0.65 11.85 -3.50
N GLN A 3 0.30 11.23 -4.63
CA GLN A 3 -1.06 11.15 -5.14
C GLN A 3 -1.64 9.78 -4.83
N ILE A 4 -2.74 9.77 -4.09
CA ILE A 4 -3.44 8.57 -3.66
C ILE A 4 -4.82 8.53 -4.31
N THR A 5 -5.17 7.37 -4.86
CA THR A 5 -6.53 7.05 -5.27
C THR A 5 -7.12 6.01 -4.32
N ILE A 6 -8.28 6.33 -3.76
CA ILE A 6 -9.11 5.39 -3.00
C ILE A 6 -10.24 4.91 -3.89
N ILE A 7 -10.39 3.59 -3.98
CA ILE A 7 -11.45 2.93 -4.75
C ILE A 7 -12.38 2.24 -3.77
N ARG A 8 -13.67 2.52 -3.87
CA ARG A 8 -14.72 2.00 -3.00
C ARG A 8 -15.62 1.06 -3.77
N LEU A 9 -15.93 -0.08 -3.17
CA LEU A 9 -17.00 -0.97 -3.64
C LEU A 9 -18.35 -0.45 -3.14
N VAL A 10 -19.16 0.13 -4.02
CA VAL A 10 -20.44 0.78 -3.67
C VAL A 10 -21.54 -0.28 -3.54
N GLY A 11 -22.11 -0.41 -2.34
CA GLY A 11 -23.12 -1.44 -2.05
C GLY A 11 -22.53 -2.79 -1.61
N TYR A 12 -21.24 -2.81 -1.25
CA TYR A 12 -20.53 -4.05 -0.90
C TYR A 12 -21.15 -4.78 0.29
N ARG A 13 -21.57 -4.04 1.33
CA ARG A 13 -22.20 -4.62 2.51
C ARG A 13 -23.54 -5.26 2.16
N GLU A 14 -24.35 -4.59 1.36
CA GLU A 14 -25.65 -5.07 0.91
C GLU A 14 -25.49 -6.35 0.08
N TRP A 15 -24.45 -6.39 -0.77
CA TRP A 15 -24.08 -7.60 -1.50
C TRP A 15 -23.67 -8.73 -0.56
N THR A 16 -22.75 -8.49 0.39
CA THR A 16 -22.33 -9.56 1.34
C THR A 16 -23.51 -10.05 2.16
N GLU A 17 -24.41 -9.17 2.60
CA GLU A 17 -25.60 -9.52 3.35
C GLU A 17 -26.60 -10.38 2.54
N SER A 18 -26.69 -10.16 1.23
CA SER A 18 -27.59 -10.90 0.32
C SER A 18 -27.22 -12.37 0.07
N LEU A 19 -25.97 -12.78 0.34
CA LEU A 19 -25.48 -14.14 0.06
C LEU A 19 -25.96 -15.20 1.08
N GLY A 20 -26.68 -14.80 2.13
CA GLY A 20 -27.09 -15.70 3.20
C GLY A 20 -25.96 -16.06 4.18
N PRO A 21 -26.17 -17.03 5.09
CA PRO A 21 -25.20 -17.35 6.15
C PRO A 21 -23.90 -18.02 5.65
N ASP A 22 -23.97 -18.85 4.60
CA ASP A 22 -22.80 -19.55 4.02
C ASP A 22 -22.08 -18.71 2.94
N ARG A 23 -21.71 -17.49 3.33
CA ARG A 23 -21.20 -16.47 2.40
C ARG A 23 -19.69 -16.24 2.45
N GLU A 24 -19.03 -16.57 3.56
CA GLU A 24 -17.67 -16.09 3.81
C GLU A 24 -16.67 -16.63 2.78
N HIS A 25 -16.80 -17.91 2.40
CA HIS A 25 -15.94 -18.51 1.39
C HIS A 25 -16.13 -17.85 0.00
N VAL A 26 -17.36 -17.44 -0.34
CA VAL A 26 -17.67 -16.71 -1.58
C VAL A 26 -17.02 -15.33 -1.54
N ILE A 27 -17.17 -14.62 -0.42
CA ILE A 27 -16.60 -13.29 -0.20
C ILE A 27 -15.08 -13.34 -0.33
N GLN A 28 -14.42 -14.24 0.39
CA GLN A 28 -12.96 -14.42 0.33
C GLN A 28 -12.49 -14.76 -1.09
N GLY A 29 -13.22 -15.60 -1.82
CA GLY A 29 -12.94 -15.92 -3.22
C GLY A 29 -13.03 -14.72 -4.16
N VAL A 30 -14.04 -13.85 -3.99
CA VAL A 30 -14.17 -12.60 -4.75
C VAL A 30 -13.05 -11.63 -4.40
N GLN A 31 -12.75 -11.45 -3.12
CA GLN A 31 -11.69 -10.57 -2.64
C GLN A 31 -10.31 -10.96 -3.19
N ALA A 32 -9.98 -12.25 -3.21
CA ALA A 32 -8.72 -12.75 -3.77
C ALA A 32 -8.59 -12.47 -5.28
N ARG A 33 -9.65 -12.73 -6.07
CA ARG A 33 -9.66 -12.43 -7.51
C ARG A 33 -9.55 -10.94 -7.78
N MET A 34 -10.27 -10.12 -7.01
CA MET A 34 -10.18 -8.66 -7.09
C MET A 34 -8.78 -8.15 -6.78
N HIS A 35 -8.12 -8.68 -5.74
CA HIS A 35 -6.75 -8.30 -5.39
C HIS A 35 -5.79 -8.61 -6.56
N SER A 36 -5.86 -9.81 -7.13
CA SER A 36 -5.06 -10.17 -8.30
C SER A 36 -5.29 -9.19 -9.46
N ARG A 37 -6.56 -8.87 -9.75
CA ARG A 37 -6.93 -7.97 -10.85
C ARG A 37 -6.49 -6.52 -10.60
N LEU A 38 -6.58 -6.05 -9.35
CA LEU A 38 -6.13 -4.73 -8.92
C LEU A 38 -4.63 -4.57 -9.20
N VAL A 39 -3.81 -5.50 -8.71
CA VAL A 39 -2.36 -5.47 -8.89
C VAL A 39 -2.00 -5.50 -10.38
N GLU A 40 -2.63 -6.39 -11.15
CA GLU A 40 -2.40 -6.51 -12.59
C GLU A 40 -2.69 -5.19 -13.33
N LEU A 41 -3.87 -4.61 -13.10
CA LEU A 41 -4.33 -3.43 -13.82
C LEU A 41 -3.49 -2.18 -13.51
N PHE A 42 -3.24 -1.90 -12.24
CA PHE A 42 -2.47 -0.73 -11.84
C PHE A 42 -0.99 -0.86 -12.20
N SER A 43 -0.46 -2.09 -12.25
CA SER A 43 0.91 -2.32 -12.72
C SER A 43 1.12 -1.94 -14.19
N ARG A 44 0.08 -1.99 -15.05
CA ARG A 44 0.17 -1.60 -16.46
C ARG A 44 0.45 -0.10 -16.65
N VAL A 45 0.13 0.71 -15.65
CA VAL A 45 0.32 2.17 -15.66
C VAL A 45 1.33 2.66 -14.62
N ASP A 46 2.21 1.74 -14.19
CA ASP A 46 3.28 1.97 -13.22
C ASP A 46 2.80 2.51 -11.85
N ALA A 47 1.56 2.19 -11.48
CA ALA A 47 1.03 2.41 -10.14
C ALA A 47 1.26 1.18 -9.25
N TRP A 48 1.42 1.44 -7.95
CA TRP A 48 1.39 0.42 -6.92
C TRP A 48 0.03 0.44 -6.24
N ALA A 49 -0.64 -0.70 -6.13
CA ALA A 49 -1.98 -0.81 -5.57
C ALA A 49 -2.10 -2.02 -4.63
N HIS A 50 -2.91 -1.88 -3.59
CA HIS A 50 -3.12 -2.90 -2.57
C HIS A 50 -4.51 -2.74 -1.92
N PRO A 51 -5.19 -3.84 -1.53
CA PRO A 51 -6.43 -3.74 -0.76
C PRO A 51 -6.16 -3.19 0.65
N PHE A 52 -7.08 -2.38 1.17
CA PHE A 52 -7.11 -2.07 2.61
C PHE A 52 -7.97 -3.08 3.36
N ARG A 53 -9.28 -2.84 3.34
CA ARG A 53 -10.31 -3.67 3.99
C ARG A 53 -11.13 -4.46 2.96
N TYR A 54 -10.64 -4.50 1.72
CA TYR A 54 -11.28 -5.07 0.52
C TYR A 54 -12.58 -4.38 0.07
N ASP A 55 -13.34 -3.74 0.97
CA ASP A 55 -14.39 -2.78 0.61
C ASP A 55 -13.81 -1.43 0.14
N TYR A 56 -12.56 -1.16 0.53
CA TYR A 56 -11.72 -0.07 0.04
C TYR A 56 -10.36 -0.57 -0.44
N LEU A 57 -9.92 -0.04 -1.57
CA LEU A 57 -8.63 -0.32 -2.20
C LEU A 57 -7.82 0.97 -2.31
N LEU A 58 -6.51 0.83 -2.22
CA LEU A 58 -5.55 1.92 -2.31
C LEU A 58 -4.73 1.78 -3.58
N ALA A 59 -4.46 2.89 -4.26
CA ALA A 59 -3.44 2.98 -5.30
C ALA A 59 -2.60 4.26 -5.18
N ILE A 60 -1.29 4.13 -5.38
CA ILE A 60 -0.35 5.23 -5.56
C ILE A 60 -0.31 5.57 -7.04
N THR A 61 -0.91 6.71 -7.39
CA THR A 61 -1.27 7.05 -8.77
C THR A 61 -0.57 8.30 -9.28
N ASN A 62 0.59 8.65 -8.71
CA ASN A 62 1.40 9.79 -9.13
C ASN A 62 1.54 9.88 -10.66
N GLY A 63 1.21 11.04 -11.22
CA GLY A 63 1.29 11.29 -12.66
C GLY A 63 0.35 10.46 -13.54
N ILE A 64 -0.72 9.88 -12.99
CA ILE A 64 -1.79 9.21 -13.77
C ILE A 64 -2.96 10.16 -13.89
N SER A 65 -3.49 10.31 -15.11
CA SER A 65 -4.58 11.24 -15.40
C SER A 65 -5.93 10.75 -14.87
N ALA A 66 -6.86 11.68 -14.64
CA ALA A 66 -8.22 11.35 -14.20
C ALA A 66 -8.97 10.43 -15.17
N ASN A 67 -8.76 10.60 -16.48
CA ASN A 67 -9.39 9.80 -17.52
C ASN A 67 -8.86 8.36 -17.52
N GLU A 68 -7.53 8.22 -17.39
CA GLU A 68 -6.87 6.92 -17.32
C GLU A 68 -7.28 6.16 -16.06
N LEU A 69 -7.32 6.83 -14.89
CA LEU A 69 -7.85 6.26 -13.65
C LEU A 69 -9.29 5.81 -13.80
N SER A 70 -10.15 6.63 -14.41
CA SER A 70 -11.55 6.28 -14.65
C SER A 70 -11.69 5.05 -15.54
N SER A 71 -10.83 4.92 -16.56
CA SER A 71 -10.80 3.75 -17.45
C SER A 71 -10.41 2.47 -16.68
N ILE A 72 -9.33 2.53 -15.89
CA ILE A 72 -8.81 1.39 -15.13
C ILE A 72 -9.78 0.96 -14.04
N VAL A 73 -10.38 1.89 -13.30
CA VAL A 73 -11.39 1.59 -12.28
C VAL A 73 -12.62 0.93 -12.92
N ARG A 74 -13.06 1.40 -14.09
CA ARG A 74 -14.14 0.73 -14.84
C ARG A 74 -13.75 -0.67 -15.31
N GLU A 75 -12.51 -0.87 -15.75
CA GLU A 75 -12.01 -2.20 -16.12
C GLU A 75 -11.97 -3.15 -14.93
N LEU A 76 -11.49 -2.69 -13.76
CA LEU A 76 -11.47 -3.46 -12.51
C LEU A 76 -12.87 -3.91 -12.09
N GLY A 77 -13.87 -3.03 -12.23
CA GLY A 77 -15.24 -3.31 -11.80
C GLY A 77 -16.02 -4.28 -12.70
N LYS A 78 -15.53 -4.67 -13.88
CA LYS A 78 -16.23 -5.60 -14.78
C LYS A 78 -16.49 -6.98 -14.17
N ASP A 79 -15.56 -7.42 -13.32
CA ASP A 79 -15.58 -8.76 -12.73
C ASP A 79 -16.05 -8.75 -11.27
N LEU A 80 -16.58 -7.62 -10.79
CA LEU A 80 -16.99 -7.42 -9.40
C LEU A 80 -18.52 -7.43 -9.26
N PRO A 81 -19.04 -7.89 -8.11
CA PRO A 81 -20.48 -7.99 -7.87
C PRO A 81 -21.17 -6.64 -7.67
N VAL A 82 -20.41 -5.56 -7.54
CA VAL A 82 -20.89 -4.23 -7.17
C VAL A 82 -20.14 -3.14 -7.95
N PRO A 83 -20.78 -2.00 -8.22
CA PRO A 83 -20.11 -0.89 -8.90
C PRO A 83 -19.02 -0.27 -8.04
N LEU A 84 -18.07 0.39 -8.69
CA LEU A 84 -16.97 1.10 -8.03
C LEU A 84 -17.17 2.60 -8.08
N SER A 85 -16.76 3.31 -7.03
CA SER A 85 -16.52 4.75 -7.07
C SER A 85 -15.09 5.03 -6.64
N SER A 86 -14.51 6.16 -7.05
CA SER A 86 -13.15 6.51 -6.65
C SER A 86 -12.97 7.98 -6.34
N GLY A 87 -11.96 8.25 -5.51
CA GLY A 87 -11.51 9.58 -5.15
C GLY A 87 -10.00 9.67 -5.26
N THR A 88 -9.49 10.75 -5.85
CA THR A 88 -8.04 10.97 -5.99
C THR A 88 -7.64 12.30 -5.37
N TYR A 89 -6.58 12.27 -4.56
CA TYR A 89 -6.05 13.47 -3.92
C TYR A 89 -4.53 13.38 -3.72
N ALA A 90 -3.84 14.51 -3.87
CA ALA A 90 -2.42 14.65 -3.64
C ALA A 90 -2.10 15.54 -2.44
N HIS A 91 -1.14 15.12 -1.61
CA HIS A 91 -0.67 15.89 -0.46
C HIS A 91 0.78 15.49 -0.12
N GLU A 92 1.51 16.33 0.60
CA GLU A 92 2.86 15.98 1.09
C GLU A 92 2.80 14.77 2.02
N LYS A 93 1.98 14.86 3.09
CA LYS A 93 1.68 13.76 4.01
C LYS A 93 0.75 12.69 3.40
N PRO A 94 1.18 11.43 3.24
CA PRO A 94 0.37 10.34 2.68
C PRO A 94 -0.99 10.14 3.37
N GLY A 95 -1.05 10.20 4.70
CA GLY A 95 -2.30 10.04 5.45
C GLY A 95 -3.32 11.15 5.21
N ILE A 96 -2.89 12.35 4.81
CA ILE A 96 -3.83 13.42 4.40
C ILE A 96 -4.32 13.16 2.98
N ALA A 97 -3.42 12.75 2.06
CA ALA A 97 -3.82 12.37 0.71
C ALA A 97 -4.85 11.25 0.71
N GLU A 98 -4.62 10.20 1.49
CA GLU A 98 -5.54 9.08 1.73
C GLU A 98 -6.89 9.59 2.24
N ARG A 99 -6.90 10.38 3.33
CA ARG A 99 -8.14 10.85 3.97
C ARG A 99 -9.01 11.70 3.05
N GLU A 100 -8.41 12.60 2.29
CA GLU A 100 -9.16 13.47 1.37
C GLU A 100 -9.61 12.69 0.12
N ALA A 101 -8.80 11.75 -0.38
CA ALA A 101 -9.20 10.82 -1.44
C ALA A 101 -10.38 9.93 -0.99
N PHE A 102 -10.37 9.43 0.25
CA PHE A 102 -11.47 8.67 0.84
C PHE A 102 -12.77 9.48 0.89
N LYS A 103 -12.73 10.75 1.34
CA LYS A 103 -13.91 11.64 1.33
C LYS A 103 -14.45 11.90 -0.08
N LEU A 104 -13.58 11.94 -1.09
CA LEU A 104 -14.00 12.05 -2.49
C LEU A 104 -14.68 10.76 -2.96
N ALA A 105 -14.09 9.59 -2.68
CA ALA A 105 -14.66 8.29 -3.03
C ALA A 105 -16.05 8.06 -2.39
N LEU A 106 -16.26 8.58 -1.18
CA LEU A 106 -17.57 8.53 -0.49
C LEU A 106 -18.64 9.40 -1.16
N ARG A 107 -18.27 10.56 -1.71
CA ARG A 107 -19.19 11.49 -2.38
C ARG A 107 -19.48 11.11 -3.83
N ALA A 108 -18.54 10.40 -4.45
CA ALA A 108 -18.65 9.93 -5.82
C ALA A 108 -19.82 8.94 -5.98
N ARG A 109 -20.57 9.10 -7.07
CA ARG A 109 -21.62 8.17 -7.51
C ARG A 109 -20.99 6.87 -8.05
N PRO A 110 -21.78 5.79 -8.21
CA PRO A 110 -21.34 4.60 -8.94
C PRO A 110 -20.71 4.96 -10.29
N TRP A 111 -19.52 4.41 -10.55
CA TRP A 111 -18.67 4.62 -11.73
C TRP A 111 -18.12 6.04 -11.92
N GLU A 112 -18.23 6.88 -10.90
CA GLU A 112 -17.66 8.22 -10.87
C GLU A 112 -16.30 8.22 -10.20
N ASN A 113 -15.37 9.01 -10.76
CA ASN A 113 -14.09 9.32 -10.17
C ASN A 113 -14.06 10.82 -9.85
N LEU A 114 -13.99 11.16 -8.57
CA LEU A 114 -13.83 12.56 -8.14
C LEU A 114 -12.36 12.87 -7.87
N VAL A 115 -11.87 13.94 -8.47
CA VAL A 115 -10.45 14.33 -8.38
C VAL A 115 -10.35 15.68 -7.68
N GLY A 116 -9.55 15.72 -6.61
CA GLY A 116 -9.20 16.95 -5.90
C GLY A 116 -7.84 17.47 -6.35
N ASN A 117 -6.96 17.72 -5.38
CA ASN A 117 -5.58 18.09 -5.69
C ASN A 117 -4.87 16.94 -6.41
N THR A 118 -4.06 17.23 -7.42
CA THR A 118 -3.27 16.24 -8.16
C THR A 118 -1.84 16.72 -8.31
N ASN A 119 -0.90 15.78 -8.42
CA ASN A 119 0.50 16.11 -8.55
C ASN A 119 1.26 14.98 -9.25
N ASN A 120 2.33 15.37 -9.95
CA ASN A 120 3.25 14.49 -10.67
C ASN A 120 4.65 14.46 -10.01
N ASP A 121 4.76 14.97 -8.78
CA ASP A 121 5.93 14.86 -7.93
C ASP A 121 6.30 13.40 -7.59
N ILE A 122 7.37 13.27 -6.83
CA ILE A 122 7.89 12.01 -6.32
C ILE A 122 7.08 11.45 -5.14
N VAL A 123 7.14 10.14 -4.99
CA VAL A 123 6.61 9.35 -3.86
C VAL A 123 7.73 8.52 -3.25
N GLY A 124 7.71 8.40 -1.92
CA GLY A 124 8.56 7.47 -1.18
C GLY A 124 7.78 6.24 -0.74
N ILE A 125 8.33 5.05 -0.98
CA ILE A 125 7.81 3.78 -0.44
C ILE A 125 8.92 3.11 0.35
N ALA A 126 8.66 2.83 1.62
CA ALA A 126 9.52 2.02 2.48
C ALA A 126 9.03 0.57 2.49
N HIS A 127 9.89 -0.35 2.10
CA HIS A 127 9.71 -1.80 2.19
C HIS A 127 10.53 -2.31 3.38
N ILE A 128 9.84 -2.85 4.38
CA ILE A 128 10.39 -3.29 5.65
C ILE A 128 10.36 -4.82 5.69
N ASP A 129 11.53 -5.43 5.90
CA ASP A 129 11.83 -6.86 5.91
C ASP A 129 12.39 -7.23 7.29
N LEU A 130 11.67 -8.07 8.05
CA LEU A 130 12.11 -8.49 9.37
C LEU A 130 13.26 -9.51 9.25
N ILE A 131 14.33 -9.29 10.01
CA ILE A 131 15.51 -10.17 9.97
C ILE A 131 15.37 -11.19 11.08
N ASN A 132 15.49 -12.48 10.74
CA ASN A 132 15.49 -13.57 11.71
C ASN A 132 14.29 -13.54 12.68
N SER A 133 13.10 -13.10 12.23
CA SER A 133 11.84 -13.27 12.98
C SER A 133 11.49 -14.75 13.23
N THR A 134 12.30 -15.65 12.67
CA THR A 134 12.01 -17.05 12.40
C THR A 134 12.91 -18.03 13.16
N ALA A 135 14.14 -17.67 13.55
CA ALA A 135 15.13 -18.65 14.00
C ALA A 135 14.80 -19.39 15.32
N ASN A 136 14.00 -18.81 16.22
CA ASN A 136 13.49 -19.49 17.42
C ASN A 136 11.96 -19.71 17.39
N THR A 137 11.24 -19.03 16.50
CA THR A 137 9.77 -18.95 16.48
C THR A 137 9.14 -19.89 15.44
N GLU A 138 9.82 -20.17 14.32
CA GLU A 138 9.33 -21.11 13.29
C GLU A 138 9.29 -22.55 13.78
N GLU A 139 10.20 -22.95 14.67
CA GLU A 139 10.22 -24.30 15.23
C GLU A 139 9.06 -24.56 16.21
N THR A 140 8.29 -23.52 16.58
CA THR A 140 7.32 -23.61 17.68
C THR A 140 5.86 -23.34 17.29
N SER A 141 5.54 -22.36 16.43
CA SER A 141 4.14 -22.10 16.00
C SER A 141 3.97 -21.09 14.86
N SER A 142 3.24 -21.46 13.81
CA SER A 142 2.84 -20.54 12.72
C SER A 142 1.90 -19.42 13.19
N TYR A 143 1.13 -19.64 14.26
CA TYR A 143 0.26 -18.61 14.83
C TYR A 143 1.07 -17.54 15.60
N LEU A 144 2.15 -17.94 16.29
CA LEU A 144 3.04 -16.97 16.96
C LEU A 144 3.77 -16.09 15.94
N LEU A 145 4.14 -16.62 14.77
CA LEU A 145 4.67 -15.81 13.66
C LEU A 145 3.65 -14.77 13.19
N TYR A 146 2.39 -15.19 13.02
CA TYR A 146 1.30 -14.29 12.65
C TYR A 146 1.12 -13.17 13.70
N GLU A 147 1.05 -13.49 14.99
CA GLU A 147 0.92 -12.48 16.06
C GLU A 147 2.11 -11.52 16.11
N HIS A 148 3.32 -12.04 15.91
CA HIS A 148 4.53 -11.23 15.87
C HIS A 148 4.48 -10.20 14.74
N VAL A 149 4.13 -10.62 13.52
CA VAL A 149 3.98 -9.72 12.36
C VAL A 149 2.96 -8.62 12.63
N TRP A 150 1.81 -8.94 13.23
CA TRP A 150 0.81 -7.93 13.61
C TRP A 150 1.31 -6.93 14.64
N SER A 151 2.08 -7.39 15.64
CA SER A 151 2.72 -6.52 16.62
C SER A 151 3.71 -5.56 15.95
N VAL A 152 4.54 -6.07 15.02
CA VAL A 152 5.51 -5.27 14.27
C VAL A 152 4.79 -4.22 13.41
N ILE A 153 3.75 -4.60 12.66
CA ILE A 153 2.98 -3.66 11.83
C ILE A 153 2.46 -2.49 12.69
N ASN A 154 1.94 -2.77 13.88
CA ASN A 154 1.45 -1.73 14.78
C ASN A 154 2.59 -0.81 15.27
N GLN A 155 3.76 -1.37 15.58
CA GLN A 155 4.94 -0.59 15.97
C GLN A 155 5.43 0.32 14.84
N VAL A 156 5.54 -0.20 13.61
CA VAL A 156 5.89 0.59 12.42
C VAL A 156 4.89 1.72 12.19
N ARG A 157 3.59 1.39 12.24
CA ARG A 157 2.50 2.37 12.07
C ARG A 157 2.64 3.51 13.09
N LEU A 158 2.84 3.19 14.37
CA LEU A 158 2.95 4.19 15.43
C LEU A 158 4.21 5.05 15.28
N TYR A 159 5.34 4.42 14.92
CA TYR A 159 6.61 5.12 14.70
C TYR A 159 6.53 6.10 13.53
N LEU A 160 5.89 5.72 12.42
CA LEU A 160 5.79 6.53 11.21
C LEU A 160 4.57 7.47 11.19
N ALA A 161 3.68 7.40 12.18
CA ALA A 161 2.50 8.26 12.27
C ALA A 161 2.83 9.78 12.32
N PRO A 162 3.86 10.26 13.04
CA PRO A 162 4.24 11.68 13.03
C PRO A 162 4.62 12.19 11.63
N TYR A 163 5.18 11.31 10.81
CA TYR A 163 5.51 11.56 9.41
C TYR A 163 4.29 11.48 8.48
N GLY A 164 3.10 11.19 9.02
CA GLY A 164 1.87 11.06 8.24
C GLY A 164 1.90 9.87 7.29
N ALA A 165 2.70 8.84 7.56
CA ALA A 165 2.81 7.66 6.72
C ALA A 165 1.53 6.81 6.73
N VAL A 166 1.35 6.01 5.68
CA VAL A 166 0.31 4.98 5.60
C VAL A 166 1.01 3.62 5.54
N THR A 167 0.78 2.76 6.53
CA THR A 167 1.46 1.46 6.66
C THR A 167 0.50 0.32 6.36
N LEU A 168 0.94 -0.65 5.57
CA LEU A 168 0.19 -1.81 5.11
C LEU A 168 0.99 -3.10 5.32
N TYR A 169 0.27 -4.19 5.56
CA TYR A 169 0.83 -5.54 5.48
C TYR A 169 0.85 -6.02 4.03
N LEU A 170 1.98 -6.58 3.58
CA LEU A 170 2.12 -7.09 2.20
C LEU A 170 2.00 -8.62 2.13
N GLY A 171 2.50 -9.34 3.14
CA GLY A 171 2.52 -10.81 3.16
C GLY A 171 3.82 -11.38 3.74
N GLY A 172 3.71 -12.54 4.40
CA GLY A 172 4.84 -13.13 5.13
C GLY A 172 5.29 -12.19 6.26
N ASP A 173 6.54 -11.76 6.20
CA ASP A 173 7.23 -10.82 7.09
C ASP A 173 7.41 -9.42 6.47
N ASN A 174 6.75 -9.14 5.35
CA ASN A 174 6.92 -7.89 4.60
C ASN A 174 5.87 -6.84 4.98
N ILE A 175 6.34 -5.64 5.27
CA ILE A 175 5.53 -4.47 5.60
C ILE A 175 5.89 -3.36 4.62
N VAL A 176 4.89 -2.61 4.17
CA VAL A 176 5.08 -1.45 3.29
C VAL A 176 4.55 -0.20 3.97
N SER A 177 5.32 0.88 3.94
CA SER A 177 4.87 2.20 4.36
C SER A 177 5.04 3.20 3.24
N ILE A 178 3.94 3.86 2.86
CA ILE A 178 3.98 5.03 2.00
C ILE A 178 4.39 6.20 2.87
N ILE A 179 5.50 6.84 2.51
CA ILE A 179 6.15 7.86 3.32
C ILE A 179 6.35 9.15 2.52
N GLN A 180 6.64 10.23 3.23
CA GLN A 180 7.10 11.44 2.59
C GLN A 180 8.52 11.20 2.04
N PRO A 181 8.84 11.67 0.83
CA PRO A 181 10.16 11.52 0.20
C PRO A 181 11.23 12.44 0.82
N VAL A 182 10.99 12.94 2.04
CA VAL A 182 11.90 13.79 2.82
C VAL A 182 12.47 13.08 4.04
N ILE A 183 11.95 11.88 4.38
CA ILE A 183 12.46 11.09 5.50
C ILE A 183 13.84 10.57 5.12
N ASP A 184 14.83 10.78 5.98
CA ASP A 184 16.19 10.30 5.77
C ASP A 184 16.43 8.91 6.39
N GLU A 185 17.58 8.30 6.10
CA GLU A 185 17.94 7.00 6.66
C GLU A 185 18.08 7.03 8.18
N GLU A 186 18.64 8.11 8.75
CA GLU A 186 18.90 8.22 10.19
C GLU A 186 17.60 8.27 11.00
N GLU A 187 16.53 8.84 10.43
CA GLU A 187 15.18 8.80 11.00
C GLU A 187 14.56 7.39 11.01
N LEU A 188 14.97 6.53 10.08
CA LEU A 188 14.49 5.14 9.97
C LEU A 188 15.37 4.14 10.75
N ARG A 189 16.64 4.47 11.03
CA ARG A 189 17.55 3.57 11.76
C ARG A 189 17.04 3.15 13.15
N PRO A 190 16.41 4.01 13.98
CA PRO A 190 15.94 3.59 15.30
C PRO A 190 14.89 2.48 15.23
N ILE A 191 13.89 2.61 14.35
CA ILE A 191 12.86 1.59 14.19
C ILE A 191 13.42 0.31 13.54
N ALA A 192 14.37 0.44 12.60
CA ALA A 192 15.08 -0.70 12.03
C ALA A 192 15.85 -1.51 13.10
N ARG A 193 16.52 -0.82 14.04
CA ARG A 193 17.20 -1.48 15.17
C ARG A 193 16.22 -2.13 16.14
N LEU A 194 15.16 -1.41 16.52
CA LEU A 194 14.16 -1.89 17.47
C LEU A 194 13.50 -3.18 16.99
N LEU A 195 13.17 -3.25 15.70
CA LEU A 195 12.47 -4.38 15.10
C LEU A 195 13.41 -5.45 14.55
N ASN A 196 14.73 -5.25 14.62
CA ASN A 196 15.72 -6.06 13.90
C ASN A 196 15.33 -6.22 12.42
N ALA A 197 15.16 -5.11 11.71
CA ALA A 197 14.62 -5.07 10.35
C ALA A 197 15.59 -4.40 9.36
N ARG A 198 15.43 -4.74 8.08
CA ARG A 198 15.94 -3.97 6.93
C ARG A 198 14.82 -3.09 6.41
N ILE A 199 15.14 -1.84 6.08
CA ILE A 199 14.21 -0.88 5.51
C ILE A 199 14.80 -0.36 4.21
N GLY A 200 14.32 -0.89 3.09
CA GLY A 200 14.66 -0.36 1.77
C GLY A 200 13.65 0.71 1.39
N VAL A 201 14.11 1.90 1.02
CA VAL A 201 13.24 2.99 0.59
C VAL A 201 13.50 3.29 -0.87
N GLY A 202 12.45 3.30 -1.66
CA GLY A 202 12.50 3.75 -3.04
C GLY A 202 11.79 5.09 -3.21
N ILE A 203 12.45 6.02 -3.88
CA ILE A 203 11.91 7.33 -4.24
C ILE A 203 11.83 7.43 -5.76
N ALA A 204 10.63 7.63 -6.30
CA ALA A 204 10.41 7.74 -7.74
C ALA A 204 9.22 8.62 -8.09
N LYS A 205 9.05 8.97 -9.37
CA LYS A 205 7.84 9.66 -9.87
C LYS A 205 6.60 8.77 -9.90
N LYS A 206 6.78 7.44 -9.87
CA LYS A 206 5.73 6.46 -10.07
C LYS A 206 5.71 5.43 -8.94
N GLY A 207 4.51 4.98 -8.57
CA GLY A 207 4.31 4.13 -7.40
C GLY A 207 5.00 2.76 -7.53
N ARG A 208 4.89 2.11 -8.68
CA ARG A 208 5.51 0.79 -8.89
C ARG A 208 7.03 0.89 -9.07
N THR A 209 7.52 1.94 -9.72
CA THR A 209 8.97 2.23 -9.75
C THR A 209 9.53 2.50 -8.34
N ALA A 210 8.84 3.27 -7.50
CA ALA A 210 9.26 3.47 -6.10
C ALA A 210 9.30 2.14 -5.33
N MET A 211 8.29 1.27 -5.50
CA MET A 211 8.30 -0.06 -4.88
C MET A 211 9.48 -0.92 -5.38
N LYS A 212 9.79 -0.89 -6.67
CA LYS A 212 10.95 -1.59 -7.26
C LYS A 212 12.26 -1.14 -6.61
N LEU A 213 12.49 0.16 -6.50
CA LEU A 213 13.70 0.73 -5.89
C LEU A 213 13.78 0.40 -4.39
N ALA A 214 12.64 0.35 -3.69
CA ALA A 214 12.60 -0.07 -2.30
C ALA A 214 13.07 -1.53 -2.12
N THR A 215 12.67 -2.41 -3.04
CA THR A 215 13.14 -3.81 -3.06
C THR A 215 14.63 -3.90 -3.42
N GLU A 216 15.12 -3.12 -4.39
CA GLU A 216 16.56 -3.06 -4.72
C GLU A 216 17.40 -2.59 -3.52
N ALA A 217 16.89 -1.63 -2.75
CA ALA A 217 17.54 -1.17 -1.52
C ALA A 217 17.61 -2.26 -0.45
N LEU A 218 16.58 -3.11 -0.33
CA LEU A 218 16.63 -4.29 0.56
C LEU A 218 17.68 -5.30 0.11
N ASP A 219 17.76 -5.58 -1.19
CA ASP A 219 18.75 -6.52 -1.74
C ASP A 219 20.18 -6.03 -1.51
N GLU A 220 20.43 -4.73 -1.67
CA GLU A 220 21.72 -4.12 -1.36
C GLU A 220 22.06 -4.22 0.15
N LEU A 221 21.08 -4.02 1.04
CA LEU A 221 21.27 -4.22 2.49
C LEU A 221 21.59 -5.69 2.83
N ARG A 222 21.00 -6.65 2.12
CA ARG A 222 21.30 -8.09 2.26
C ARG A 222 22.72 -8.40 1.82
N ILE A 223 23.16 -7.88 0.66
CA ILE A 223 24.52 -8.08 0.14
C ILE A 223 25.58 -7.49 1.09
N ARG A 224 25.33 -6.32 1.67
CA ARG A 224 26.22 -5.66 2.63
C ARG A 224 26.31 -6.37 3.99
N ASN A 225 25.58 -7.47 4.16
CA ASN A 225 25.52 -8.27 5.38
C ASN A 225 25.18 -7.43 6.64
N LYS A 226 24.40 -6.35 6.47
CA LYS A 226 23.97 -5.51 7.59
C LYS A 226 22.93 -6.28 8.41
N GLN A 227 23.18 -6.38 9.72
CA GLN A 227 22.27 -7.04 10.68
C GLN A 227 20.95 -6.30 10.87
N HIS A 228 20.86 -5.02 10.53
CA HIS A 228 19.66 -4.18 10.49
C HIS A 228 20.04 -2.83 9.86
N GLY A 229 19.08 -2.09 9.30
CA GLY A 229 19.36 -0.75 8.82
C GLY A 229 18.34 -0.23 7.80
N ALA A 230 18.57 1.01 7.37
CA ALA A 230 17.83 1.65 6.30
C ALA A 230 18.77 1.99 5.14
N LEU A 231 18.24 1.95 3.93
CA LEU A 231 18.90 2.41 2.70
C LEU A 231 17.86 3.08 1.81
N ILE A 232 18.19 4.27 1.30
CA ILE A 232 17.37 4.98 0.31
C ILE A 232 17.99 4.85 -1.08
N ILE A 233 17.18 4.52 -2.07
CA ILE A 233 17.51 4.59 -3.50
C ILE A 233 16.48 5.48 -4.20
N SER A 234 16.97 6.42 -5.01
CA SER A 234 16.14 7.32 -5.81
C SER A 234 16.26 6.99 -7.29
N GLU A 235 15.18 7.23 -8.04
CA GLU A 235 15.17 7.19 -9.50
C GLU A 235 16.17 8.20 -10.08
N ASP A 236 16.89 7.82 -11.13
CA ASP A 236 17.91 8.67 -11.76
C ASP A 236 17.31 10.01 -12.23
N GLY A 237 18.00 11.11 -11.92
CA GLY A 237 17.58 12.46 -12.31
C GLY A 237 16.49 13.10 -11.44
N LEU A 238 16.30 12.57 -10.22
CA LEU A 238 15.59 13.23 -9.12
C LEU A 238 16.52 14.05 -8.21
#